data_AF-A0A7C3LE94-F1
#
_entry.id   AF-A0A7C3LE94-F1
#
_cell.length_a   1.000
_cell.length_b   1.000
_cell.length_c   1.000
_cell.angle_alpha   90.00
_cell.angle_beta   90.00
_cell.angle_gamma   90.00
#
_symmetry.space_group_name_H-M   'P 1'
#
loop_
_entity.id
_entity.type
_entity.pdbx_description
1 polymer ?
#
loop_
_entity_poly.entity_id
_entity_poly.type
_entity_poly.pdbx_seq_one_letter_code
_entity_poly.pdbx_strand_id
1 'polypeptide(L)'
;MACGVGMGRALTQKKGRGCSVVELGKMRLRTKFILFVALVVAVSYGITFYRTSTFQHQLLLTQAVRQARMLHKQVLLTRKWVADHNGLFVLMQPGVGPNPFLKVDTEIVDTSGRHFVKRNPAMVTRELSEYSAREGNFRYRVTTLKPINPANAPDDFERRSLLRFEREGIHEVAEIQKTDQGTVLRYIAPLYVEKSCLECHAQQGYKEGDIRGGLSITLPIDWALASIHANNRLLLVICVLTVLVVAALLFFFFDLLVARRLGMLARAMDRFPEEGTGCQRMCLPGGEDEIGMLARKFQELCSRLHDSRAALDQARQRIFQSEKLAAMGRLAAGVAHEINNPLGGMLNCVKAMREHPEDTDMIRRYLPLLDKGLQRIGSIVRQLLRFGRQQPLSFRMVDVDELVRECFSFLELAGKNVDLVL
;
A
#
# COMPACT_ATOMS: atom_id res chain seq x y z
N MET A 1 -56.01 -19.46 -42.17
CA MET A 1 -56.43 -18.84 -40.90
C MET A 1 -55.28 -18.96 -39.91
N ALA A 2 -54.91 -17.83 -39.26
CA ALA A 2 -53.98 -17.64 -38.13
C ALA A 2 -52.53 -18.18 -38.31
N CYS A 3 -51.50 -17.36 -38.58
CA CYS A 3 -50.86 -16.30 -37.76
C CYS A 3 -50.06 -16.86 -36.56
N GLY A 4 -48.73 -16.68 -36.58
CA GLY A 4 -47.82 -17.06 -35.49
C GLY A 4 -46.35 -16.78 -35.82
N VAL A 5 -45.93 -15.54 -35.60
CA VAL A 5 -44.63 -14.93 -35.90
C VAL A 5 -43.51 -15.50 -35.02
N GLY A 6 -42.42 -15.98 -35.64
CA GLY A 6 -41.15 -16.31 -34.97
C GLY A 6 -40.04 -15.34 -35.36
N MET A 7 -39.95 -14.20 -34.67
CA MET A 7 -38.85 -13.23 -34.81
C MET A 7 -37.59 -13.73 -34.08
N GLY A 8 -36.62 -14.26 -34.84
CA GLY A 8 -35.25 -14.44 -34.38
C GLY A 8 -34.54 -13.08 -34.32
N ARG A 9 -34.46 -12.48 -33.12
CA ARG A 9 -33.59 -11.32 -32.86
C ARG A 9 -32.34 -11.78 -32.13
N ALA A 10 -31.23 -11.76 -32.87
CA ALA A 10 -29.88 -11.76 -32.33
C ALA A 10 -29.72 -10.56 -31.36
N LEU A 11 -29.51 -10.85 -30.09
CA LEU A 11 -29.09 -9.86 -29.10
C LEU A 11 -27.71 -10.26 -28.57
N THR A 12 -26.72 -9.71 -29.27
CA THR A 12 -25.48 -9.15 -28.73
C THR A 12 -25.38 -9.20 -27.19
N GLN A 13 -24.66 -10.20 -26.67
CA GLN A 13 -24.21 -10.19 -25.29
C GLN A 13 -23.09 -9.14 -25.19
N LYS A 14 -23.49 -7.94 -24.77
CA LYS A 14 -22.61 -6.83 -24.41
C LYS A 14 -21.49 -7.35 -23.50
N LYS A 15 -20.26 -7.28 -24.01
CA LYS A 15 -19.03 -7.15 -23.22
C LYS A 15 -19.27 -6.04 -22.20
N GLY A 16 -19.56 -6.43 -20.96
CA GLY A 16 -19.43 -5.53 -19.83
C GLY A 16 -17.98 -5.07 -19.80
N ARG A 17 -17.74 -3.81 -20.15
CA ARG A 17 -16.53 -3.09 -19.75
C ARG A 17 -16.60 -2.99 -18.23
N GLY A 18 -16.14 -4.04 -17.57
CA GLY A 18 -15.76 -3.99 -16.17
C GLY A 18 -14.72 -2.90 -16.06
N CYS A 19 -15.13 -1.78 -15.49
CA CYS A 19 -14.23 -0.77 -14.98
C CYS A 19 -13.14 -1.51 -14.20
N SER A 20 -11.89 -1.33 -14.61
CA SER A 20 -10.69 -1.87 -13.98
C SER A 20 -10.44 -1.20 -12.63
N VAL A 21 -11.43 -1.24 -11.74
CA VAL A 21 -11.23 -1.10 -10.32
C VAL A 21 -10.62 -2.42 -9.89
N VAL A 22 -9.29 -2.45 -9.97
CA VAL A 22 -8.39 -3.47 -9.43
C VAL A 22 -9.00 -4.08 -8.17
N GLU A 23 -8.88 -5.40 -8.00
CA GLU A 23 -9.35 -6.20 -6.84
C GLU A 23 -8.74 -5.73 -5.49
N LEU A 24 -8.96 -4.48 -5.09
CA LEU A 24 -8.56 -3.94 -3.80
C LEU A 24 -9.39 -4.55 -2.67
N GLY A 25 -10.56 -5.12 -2.97
CA GLY A 25 -11.42 -5.77 -1.98
C GLY A 25 -10.74 -6.92 -1.23
N LYS A 26 -9.95 -7.75 -1.93
CA LYS A 26 -9.35 -8.98 -1.37
C LYS A 26 -8.00 -8.79 -0.68
N MET A 27 -7.39 -7.59 -0.74
CA MET A 27 -6.08 -7.36 -0.13
C MET A 27 -6.16 -7.24 1.38
N ARG A 28 -5.23 -7.87 2.10
CA ARG A 28 -5.07 -7.71 3.55
C ARG A 28 -4.89 -6.22 3.89
N LEU A 29 -5.44 -5.78 5.02
CA LEU A 29 -5.40 -4.37 5.47
C LEU A 29 -3.97 -3.81 5.47
N ARG A 30 -2.98 -4.62 5.89
CA ARG A 30 -1.56 -4.26 5.87
C ARG A 30 -1.07 -3.83 4.48
N THR A 31 -1.46 -4.56 3.44
CA THR A 31 -1.04 -4.29 2.07
C THR A 31 -1.66 -2.98 1.58
N LYS A 32 -2.93 -2.71 1.92
CA LYS A 32 -3.60 -1.45 1.59
C LYS A 32 -2.89 -0.25 2.23
N PHE A 33 -2.56 -0.36 3.53
CA PHE A 33 -1.87 0.70 4.26
C PHE A 33 -0.49 0.99 3.67
N ILE A 34 0.31 -0.05 3.42
CA ILE A 34 1.66 0.10 2.85
C ILE A 34 1.60 0.70 1.44
N LEU A 35 0.67 0.25 0.59
CA LEU A 35 0.49 0.82 -0.74
C LEU A 35 0.08 2.29 -0.70
N PHE A 36 -0.78 2.67 0.24
CA PHE A 36 -1.17 4.06 0.43
C PHE A 36 0.02 4.94 0.82
N VAL A 37 0.81 4.53 1.82
CA VAL A 37 2.00 5.29 2.23
C VAL A 37 3.04 5.32 1.12
N ALA A 38 3.28 4.20 0.43
CA ALA A 38 4.19 4.14 -0.70
C ALA A 38 3.77 5.09 -1.84
N LEU A 39 2.47 5.20 -2.12
CA LEU A 39 1.94 6.15 -3.11
C LEU A 39 2.20 7.61 -2.68
N VAL A 40 1.92 7.97 -1.43
CA VAL A 40 2.17 9.32 -0.91
C VAL A 40 3.65 9.69 -1.01
N VAL A 41 4.53 8.77 -0.60
CA VAL A 41 5.98 8.95 -0.67
C VAL A 41 6.42 9.09 -2.14
N ALA A 42 5.94 8.22 -3.04
CA ALA A 42 6.28 8.27 -4.46
C ALA A 42 5.85 9.58 -5.12
N VAL A 43 4.65 10.09 -4.81
CA VAL A 43 4.17 11.38 -5.34
C VAL A 43 5.04 12.54 -4.82
N SER A 44 5.35 12.56 -3.52
CA SER A 44 6.22 13.59 -2.92
C SER A 44 7.63 13.60 -3.54
N TYR A 45 8.23 12.43 -3.71
CA TYR A 45 9.52 12.30 -4.38
C TYR A 45 9.44 12.67 -5.86
N GLY A 46 8.38 12.31 -6.56
CA GLY A 46 8.17 12.68 -7.96
C GLY A 46 8.14 14.20 -8.16
N ILE A 47 7.43 14.93 -7.29
CA ILE A 47 7.40 16.40 -7.29
C ILE A 47 8.79 16.97 -7.02
N THR A 48 9.49 16.45 -6.00
CA THR A 48 10.83 16.92 -5.61
C THR A 48 11.86 16.66 -6.70
N PHE A 49 11.80 15.50 -7.36
CA PHE A 49 12.66 15.13 -8.48
C PHE A 49 12.41 16.05 -9.67
N TYR A 50 11.15 16.28 -10.04
CA TYR A 50 10.80 17.18 -11.14
C TYR A 50 11.28 18.61 -10.89
N ARG A 51 11.07 19.14 -9.68
CA ARG A 51 11.53 20.46 -9.26
C ARG A 51 13.05 20.56 -9.32
N THR A 52 13.76 19.58 -8.75
CA THR A 52 15.23 19.53 -8.72
C THR A 52 15.81 19.44 -10.13
N SER A 53 15.30 18.53 -10.97
CA SER A 53 15.78 18.36 -12.35
C SER A 53 15.56 19.64 -13.17
N THR A 54 14.41 20.30 -13.01
CA THR A 54 14.12 21.55 -13.71
C THR A 54 15.03 22.68 -13.23
N PHE A 55 15.23 22.78 -11.91
CA PHE A 55 16.12 23.76 -11.30
C PHE A 55 17.58 23.58 -11.76
N GLN A 56 18.08 22.34 -11.78
CA GLN A 56 19.42 22.02 -12.29
C GLN A 56 19.60 22.43 -13.75
N HIS A 57 18.60 22.15 -14.59
CA HIS A 57 18.63 22.55 -16.00
C HIS A 57 18.73 24.08 -16.16
N GLN A 58 17.92 24.85 -15.42
CA GLN A 58 17.95 26.31 -15.45
C GLN A 58 19.27 26.90 -14.93
N LEU A 59 19.78 26.34 -13.82
CA LEU A 59 21.04 26.76 -13.23
C LEU A 59 22.21 26.58 -14.21
N LEU A 60 22.24 25.44 -14.90
CA LEU A 60 23.27 25.11 -15.87
C LEU A 60 23.26 26.03 -17.09
N LEU A 61 22.09 26.30 -17.67
CA LEU A 61 21.98 27.25 -18.78
C LEU A 61 22.43 28.65 -18.38
N THR A 62 22.01 29.09 -17.19
CA THR A 62 22.42 30.39 -16.65
C THR A 62 23.94 30.45 -16.47
N GLN A 63 24.56 29.38 -15.97
CA GLN A 63 26.01 29.29 -15.80
C GLN A 63 26.75 29.31 -17.15
N ALA A 64 26.30 28.52 -18.12
CA ALA A 64 26.91 28.46 -19.44
C ALA A 64 26.81 29.80 -20.19
N VAL A 65 25.68 30.50 -20.10
CA VAL A 65 25.52 31.87 -20.64
C VAL A 65 26.44 32.87 -19.92
N ARG A 66 26.57 32.79 -18.59
CA ARG A 66 27.52 33.64 -17.85
C ARG A 66 28.96 33.40 -18.26
N GLN A 67 29.35 32.13 -18.48
CA GLN A 67 30.68 31.79 -19.00
C GLN A 67 30.90 32.37 -20.39
N ALA A 68 29.92 32.20 -21.30
CA ALA A 68 30.00 32.78 -22.64
C ALA A 68 30.10 34.31 -22.61
N ARG A 69 29.35 34.98 -21.73
CA ARG A 69 29.43 36.44 -21.54
C ARG A 69 30.80 36.88 -21.01
N MET A 70 31.41 36.10 -20.11
CA MET A 70 32.77 36.39 -19.61
C MET A 70 33.81 36.23 -20.72
N LEU A 71 33.75 35.15 -21.50
CA LEU A 71 34.62 34.93 -22.65
C LEU A 71 34.46 36.04 -23.70
N HIS A 72 33.22 36.47 -23.95
CA HIS A 72 32.93 37.60 -24.84
C HIS A 72 33.63 38.88 -24.38
N LYS A 73 33.51 39.23 -23.09
CA LYS A 73 34.20 40.40 -22.52
C LYS A 73 35.72 40.26 -22.61
N GLN A 74 36.27 39.09 -22.34
CA GLN A 74 37.72 38.85 -22.44
C GLN A 74 38.22 39.07 -23.87
N VAL A 75 37.55 38.49 -24.88
CA VAL A 75 37.90 38.68 -26.29
C VAL A 75 37.78 40.15 -26.70
N LEU A 76 36.74 40.86 -26.25
CA LEU A 76 36.59 42.30 -26.50
C LEU A 76 37.75 43.11 -25.92
N LEU A 77 38.13 42.84 -24.67
CA LEU A 77 39.25 43.52 -24.01
C LEU A 77 40.58 43.23 -24.73
N THR A 78 40.83 41.99 -25.13
CA THR A 78 42.01 41.63 -25.93
C THR A 78 42.02 42.38 -27.26
N ARG A 79 40.88 42.45 -27.96
CA ARG A 79 40.75 43.19 -29.22
C ARG A 79 41.02 44.67 -29.05
N LYS A 80 40.48 45.27 -27.99
CA LYS A 80 40.69 46.68 -27.66
C LYS A 80 42.16 46.95 -27.37
N TRP A 81 42.78 46.12 -26.53
CA TRP A 81 44.21 46.22 -26.24
C TRP A 81 45.07 46.14 -27.52
N VAL A 82 44.78 45.20 -28.43
CA VAL A 82 45.49 45.13 -29.73
C VAL A 82 45.27 46.39 -30.57
N ALA A 83 44.06 46.95 -30.57
CA ALA A 83 43.75 48.18 -31.31
C ALA A 83 44.49 49.40 -30.72
N ASP A 84 44.49 49.54 -29.40
CA ASP A 84 45.16 50.63 -28.67
C ASP A 84 46.68 50.64 -28.90
N HIS A 85 47.27 49.48 -29.20
CA HIS A 85 48.70 49.33 -29.55
C HIS A 85 48.95 49.39 -31.07
N ASN A 86 47.95 49.80 -31.86
CA ASN A 86 48.02 49.90 -33.31
C ASN A 86 48.33 48.57 -34.02
N GLY A 87 47.95 47.44 -33.42
CA GLY A 87 48.24 46.08 -33.89
C GLY A 87 49.49 45.46 -33.27
N LEU A 88 49.73 44.17 -33.56
CA LEU A 88 50.92 43.44 -33.11
C LEU A 88 51.80 43.09 -34.30
N PHE A 89 53.11 43.24 -34.20
CA PHE A 89 54.05 42.78 -35.21
C PHE A 89 54.63 41.43 -34.78
N VAL A 90 54.40 40.40 -35.59
CA VAL A 90 54.88 39.04 -35.35
C VAL A 90 55.91 38.66 -36.39
N LEU A 91 56.91 37.87 -36.00
CA LEU A 91 57.94 37.39 -36.92
C LEU A 91 57.30 36.56 -38.04
N MET A 92 57.69 36.82 -39.29
CA MET A 92 57.22 36.06 -40.43
C MET A 92 57.72 34.61 -40.34
N GLN A 93 56.81 33.66 -40.42
CA GLN A 93 57.07 32.21 -40.38
C GLN A 93 56.30 31.52 -41.51
N PRO A 94 56.65 30.27 -41.89
CA PRO A 94 55.88 29.50 -42.86
C PRO A 94 54.40 29.42 -42.45
N GLY A 95 53.50 29.99 -43.27
CA GLY A 95 52.05 30.07 -42.99
C GLY A 95 51.58 31.36 -42.29
N VAL A 96 52.49 32.23 -41.85
CA VAL A 96 52.20 33.52 -41.19
C VAL A 96 52.48 34.65 -42.19
N GLY A 97 51.50 34.93 -43.05
CA GLY A 97 51.58 35.98 -44.09
C GLY A 97 50.82 37.27 -43.77
N PRO A 98 50.96 38.32 -44.59
CA PRO A 98 50.21 39.58 -44.46
C PRO A 98 48.72 39.39 -44.67
N ASN A 99 47.92 40.30 -44.13
CA ASN A 99 46.48 40.26 -44.30
C ASN A 99 46.09 40.83 -45.67
N PRO A 100 45.53 40.03 -46.58
CA PRO A 100 45.17 40.50 -47.92
C PRO A 100 44.04 41.55 -47.93
N PHE A 101 43.32 41.72 -46.81
CA PHE A 101 42.22 42.67 -46.67
C PHE A 101 42.63 44.00 -46.04
N LEU A 102 43.89 44.17 -45.63
CA LEU A 102 44.43 45.44 -45.12
C LEU A 102 45.10 46.22 -46.27
N LYS A 103 44.77 47.51 -46.41
CA LYS A 103 45.31 48.40 -47.46
C LYS A 103 46.50 49.27 -47.00
N VAL A 104 47.03 49.01 -45.81
CA VAL A 104 48.07 49.81 -45.13
C VAL A 104 49.34 48.98 -45.03
N ASP A 105 50.52 49.59 -44.88
CA ASP A 105 51.79 48.88 -44.68
C ASP A 105 51.67 47.82 -43.58
N THR A 106 51.68 46.55 -43.99
CA THR A 106 51.51 45.39 -43.11
C THR A 106 52.82 44.75 -42.72
N GLU A 107 53.95 45.22 -43.24
CA GLU A 107 55.25 44.59 -43.08
C GLU A 107 56.30 45.60 -42.65
N ILE A 108 57.15 45.18 -41.71
CA ILE A 108 58.33 45.93 -41.28
C ILE A 108 59.53 44.98 -41.26
N VAL A 109 60.72 45.51 -41.51
CA VAL A 109 61.97 44.75 -41.47
C VAL A 109 62.87 45.38 -40.41
N ASP A 110 63.47 44.56 -39.54
CA ASP A 110 64.42 45.05 -38.55
C ASP A 110 65.84 45.23 -39.14
N THR A 111 66.75 45.80 -38.36
CA THR A 111 68.15 46.02 -38.76
C THR A 111 68.93 44.72 -38.99
N SER A 112 68.41 43.58 -38.56
CA SER A 112 69.00 42.25 -38.76
C SER A 112 68.40 41.53 -39.98
N GLY A 113 67.54 42.20 -40.76
CA GLY A 113 66.88 41.62 -41.94
C GLY A 113 65.70 40.70 -41.61
N ARG A 114 65.19 40.68 -40.38
CA ARG A 114 64.02 39.87 -40.01
C ARG A 114 62.74 40.60 -40.41
N HIS A 115 61.86 39.89 -41.11
CA HIS A 115 60.56 40.38 -41.55
C HIS A 115 59.51 40.15 -40.47
N PHE A 116 58.71 41.18 -40.19
CA PHE A 116 57.58 41.13 -39.28
C PHE A 116 56.31 41.53 -40.00
N VAL A 117 55.21 40.89 -39.62
CA VAL A 117 53.91 41.09 -40.23
C VAL A 117 52.91 41.59 -39.18
N LYS A 118 52.12 42.59 -39.54
CA LYS A 118 51.10 43.19 -38.68
C LYS A 118 49.90 42.25 -38.50
N ARG A 119 49.46 42.10 -37.25
CA ARG A 119 48.24 41.40 -36.83
C ARG A 119 47.27 42.41 -36.25
N ASN A 120 46.15 42.60 -36.95
CA ASN A 120 45.07 43.47 -36.48
C ASN A 120 44.16 42.72 -35.49
N PRO A 121 43.26 43.42 -34.77
CA PRO A 121 42.37 42.79 -33.79
C PRO A 121 41.55 41.62 -34.36
N ALA A 122 41.14 41.70 -35.63
CA ALA A 122 40.39 40.64 -36.31
C ALA A 122 41.22 39.35 -36.49
N MET A 123 42.49 39.47 -36.88
CA MET A 123 43.40 38.32 -37.02
C MET A 123 43.71 37.69 -35.68
N VAL A 124 44.06 38.50 -34.67
CA VAL A 124 44.33 37.98 -33.31
C VAL A 124 43.13 37.22 -32.77
N THR A 125 41.92 37.74 -32.98
CA THR A 125 40.68 37.04 -32.58
C THR A 125 40.55 35.70 -33.30
N ARG A 126 40.82 35.66 -34.61
CA ARG A 126 40.73 34.43 -35.39
C ARG A 126 41.76 33.39 -34.93
N GLU A 127 43.02 33.79 -34.78
CA GLU A 127 44.10 32.92 -34.34
C GLU A 127 43.82 32.34 -32.95
N LEU A 128 43.44 33.19 -31.98
CA LEU A 128 43.08 32.72 -30.64
C LEU A 128 41.85 31.78 -30.66
N SER A 129 40.89 31.99 -31.57
CA SER A 129 39.79 31.03 -31.75
C SER A 129 40.26 29.71 -32.34
N GLU A 130 41.27 29.71 -33.22
CA GLU A 130 41.84 28.49 -33.79
C GLU A 130 42.63 27.72 -32.71
N TYR A 131 43.35 28.41 -31.83
CA TYR A 131 43.99 27.80 -30.65
C TYR A 131 42.96 27.14 -29.72
N SER A 132 41.92 27.86 -29.32
CA SER A 132 40.89 27.32 -28.42
C SER A 132 40.10 26.16 -29.04
N ALA A 133 39.87 26.20 -30.37
CA ALA A 133 39.21 25.12 -31.08
C ALA A 133 40.07 23.83 -31.14
N ARG A 134 41.39 23.94 -31.25
CA ARG A 134 42.31 22.78 -31.24
C ARG A 134 42.34 22.07 -29.89
N GLU A 135 42.15 22.81 -28.80
CA GLU A 135 42.04 22.25 -27.45
C GLU A 135 40.63 21.74 -27.11
N GLY A 136 39.65 21.89 -28.01
CA GLY A 136 38.27 21.44 -27.80
C GLY A 136 37.47 22.29 -26.81
N ASN A 137 37.95 23.49 -26.46
CA ASN A 137 37.40 24.30 -25.38
C ASN A 137 36.21 25.16 -25.84
N PHE A 138 36.45 26.10 -26.75
CA PHE A 138 35.41 26.99 -27.28
C PHE A 138 35.85 27.58 -28.61
N ARG A 139 34.90 28.02 -29.42
CA ARG A 139 35.18 28.72 -30.68
C ARG A 139 34.52 30.07 -30.67
N TYR A 140 35.16 31.07 -31.26
CA TYR A 140 34.52 32.36 -31.45
C TYR A 140 34.76 32.89 -32.85
N ARG A 141 33.76 33.61 -33.34
CA ARG A 141 33.72 34.09 -34.71
C ARG A 141 33.19 35.50 -34.72
N VAL A 142 33.93 36.38 -35.39
CA VAL A 142 33.45 37.71 -35.73
C VAL A 142 32.61 37.58 -36.99
N THR A 143 31.38 38.08 -36.93
CA THR A 143 30.39 37.95 -38.00
C THR A 143 29.72 39.29 -38.28
N THR A 144 29.36 39.55 -39.54
CA THR A 144 28.82 40.86 -39.94
C THR A 144 27.93 40.73 -41.17
N LEU A 145 26.84 41.50 -41.22
CA LEU A 145 25.96 41.59 -42.40
C LEU A 145 26.67 42.17 -43.64
N LYS A 146 27.71 43.01 -43.44
CA LYS A 146 28.57 43.58 -44.51
C LYS A 146 30.04 43.11 -44.38
N PRO A 147 30.36 41.86 -44.72
CA PRO A 147 31.71 41.30 -44.55
C PRO A 147 32.71 41.86 -45.57
N ILE A 148 33.91 42.24 -45.12
CA ILE A 148 35.07 42.50 -46.00
C ILE A 148 35.77 41.17 -46.32
N ASN A 149 35.99 40.35 -45.29
CA ASN A 149 36.44 38.97 -45.45
C ASN A 149 35.21 38.06 -45.58
N PRO A 150 35.02 37.35 -46.70
CA PRO A 150 33.89 36.45 -46.91
C PRO A 150 33.68 35.40 -45.80
N ALA A 151 34.75 34.99 -45.11
CA ALA A 151 34.67 34.04 -44.00
C ALA A 151 33.88 34.56 -42.78
N ASN A 152 33.66 35.88 -42.70
CA ASN A 152 32.87 36.53 -41.65
C ASN A 152 31.39 36.68 -42.04
N ALA A 153 30.94 36.04 -43.12
CA ALA A 153 29.53 35.98 -43.45
C ALA A 153 28.75 35.19 -42.38
N PRO A 154 27.60 35.71 -41.92
CA PRO A 154 26.82 35.08 -40.88
C PRO A 154 26.14 33.81 -41.36
N ASP A 155 26.02 32.84 -40.46
CA ASP A 155 25.09 31.73 -40.62
C ASP A 155 23.66 32.14 -40.20
N ASP A 156 22.71 31.20 -40.23
CA ASP A 156 21.31 31.50 -39.92
C ASP A 156 21.07 31.98 -38.49
N PHE A 157 21.79 31.43 -37.51
CA PHE A 157 21.69 31.87 -36.10
C PHE A 157 22.24 33.28 -35.94
N GLU A 158 23.44 33.53 -36.49
CA GLU A 158 24.12 34.81 -36.39
C GLU A 158 23.35 35.89 -37.16
N ARG A 159 22.88 35.61 -38.38
CA ARG A 159 22.11 36.55 -39.20
C ARG A 159 20.82 36.96 -38.49
N ARG A 160 20.05 35.98 -37.97
CA ARG A 160 18.84 36.27 -37.19
C ARG A 160 19.17 37.13 -35.97
N SER A 161 20.24 36.81 -35.25
CA SER A 161 20.63 37.56 -34.06
C SER A 161 21.07 39.00 -34.38
N LEU A 162 21.87 39.20 -35.43
CA LEU A 162 22.31 40.53 -35.88
C LEU A 162 21.12 41.41 -36.28
N LEU A 163 20.15 40.86 -37.01
CA LEU A 163 18.93 41.58 -37.38
C LEU A 163 18.08 41.95 -36.17
N ARG A 164 18.04 41.10 -35.14
CA ARG A 164 17.34 41.39 -33.88
C ARG A 164 18.04 42.48 -33.06
N PHE A 165 19.37 42.54 -33.10
CA PHE A 165 20.11 43.63 -32.46
C PHE A 165 19.76 44.98 -33.10
N GLU A 166 19.67 45.04 -34.43
CA GLU A 166 19.31 46.27 -35.16
C GLU A 166 17.83 46.66 -34.99
N ARG A 167 16.89 45.70 -34.97
CA ARG A 167 15.44 45.96 -34.99
C ARG A 167 14.78 45.98 -33.61
N GLU A 168 15.18 45.09 -32.72
CA GLU A 168 14.52 44.84 -31.43
C GLU A 168 15.28 45.46 -30.25
N GLY A 169 16.51 45.96 -30.46
CA GLY A 169 17.35 46.54 -29.40
C GLY A 169 17.85 45.52 -28.37
N ILE A 170 17.89 44.23 -28.73
CA ILE A 170 18.41 43.17 -27.87
C ILE A 170 19.94 43.23 -27.83
N HIS A 171 20.55 42.92 -26.68
CA HIS A 171 22.00 43.04 -26.48
C HIS A 171 22.75 41.71 -26.38
N GLU A 172 22.06 40.58 -26.35
CA GLU A 172 22.66 39.25 -26.40
C GLU A 172 21.59 38.21 -26.77
N VAL A 173 22.02 37.14 -27.43
CA VAL A 173 21.18 35.97 -27.72
C VAL A 173 21.97 34.73 -27.39
N ALA A 174 21.34 33.78 -26.71
CA ALA A 174 21.90 32.46 -26.44
C ALA A 174 20.92 31.37 -26.85
N GLU A 175 21.41 30.35 -27.54
CA GLU A 175 20.61 29.21 -28.02
C GLU A 175 21.42 27.92 -27.92
N ILE A 176 20.75 26.82 -27.56
CA ILE A 176 21.37 25.49 -27.59
C ILE A 176 21.09 24.88 -28.95
N GLN A 177 22.15 24.45 -29.63
CA GLN A 177 22.06 23.78 -30.92
C GLN A 177 22.72 22.41 -30.84
N LYS A 178 22.08 21.40 -31.42
CA LYS A 178 22.74 20.12 -31.69
C LYS A 178 23.51 20.24 -33.00
N THR A 179 24.79 19.91 -32.97
CA THR A 179 25.66 19.84 -34.14
C THR A 179 26.20 18.42 -34.28
N ASP A 180 26.87 18.12 -35.39
CA ASP A 180 27.52 16.82 -35.61
C ASP A 180 28.61 16.51 -34.57
N GLN A 181 29.13 17.55 -33.90
CA GLN A 181 30.19 17.44 -32.89
C GLN A 181 29.65 17.39 -31.45
N GLY A 182 28.32 17.42 -31.26
CA GLY A 182 27.69 17.36 -29.95
C GLY A 182 26.71 18.51 -29.72
N THR A 183 26.35 18.72 -28.45
CA THR A 183 25.43 19.79 -28.06
C THR A 183 26.23 21.02 -27.66
N VAL A 184 26.00 22.12 -28.35
CA VAL A 184 26.72 23.37 -28.13
C VAL A 184 25.77 24.48 -27.69
N LEU A 185 26.23 25.33 -26.78
CA LEU A 185 25.64 26.62 -26.51
C LEU A 185 26.25 27.64 -27.48
N ARG A 186 25.40 28.28 -28.27
CA ARG A 186 25.76 29.42 -29.11
C ARG A 186 25.32 30.69 -28.42
N TYR A 187 26.28 31.60 -28.22
CA TYR A 187 26.06 32.91 -27.64
C TYR A 187 26.55 33.96 -28.62
N ILE A 188 25.79 35.04 -28.83
CA ILE A 188 26.23 36.16 -29.65
C ILE A 188 25.82 37.48 -28.99
N ALA A 189 26.72 38.45 -29.06
CA ALA A 189 26.47 39.82 -28.63
C ALA A 189 27.02 40.80 -29.68
N PRO A 190 26.46 42.03 -29.76
CA PRO A 190 26.81 43.01 -30.78
C PRO A 190 28.22 43.57 -30.56
N LEU A 191 28.89 43.86 -31.67
CA LEU A 191 30.14 44.61 -31.73
C LEU A 191 29.82 46.03 -32.17
N TYR A 192 29.98 46.99 -31.27
CA TYR A 192 29.79 48.40 -31.58
C TYR A 192 31.02 49.00 -32.26
N VAL A 193 30.80 49.97 -33.14
CA VAL A 193 31.85 50.73 -33.81
C VAL A 193 32.45 51.73 -32.81
N GLU A 194 33.76 51.59 -32.55
CA GLU A 194 34.57 52.56 -31.81
C GLU A 194 35.32 53.50 -32.77
N LYS A 195 35.93 54.58 -32.27
CA LYS A 195 36.72 55.53 -33.08
C LYS A 195 37.83 54.86 -33.90
N SER A 196 38.56 53.92 -33.31
CA SER A 196 39.62 53.14 -33.97
C SER A 196 39.10 52.28 -35.13
N CYS A 197 37.81 51.93 -35.13
CA CYS A 197 37.20 51.15 -36.21
C CYS A 197 37.00 51.99 -37.48
N LEU A 198 36.83 53.31 -37.35
CA LEU A 198 36.54 54.21 -38.46
C LEU A 198 37.72 54.40 -39.41
N GLU A 199 38.95 54.13 -38.96
CA GLU A 199 40.15 54.16 -39.81
C GLU A 199 40.00 53.28 -41.05
N CYS A 200 39.32 52.13 -40.92
CA CYS A 200 39.07 51.20 -42.03
C CYS A 200 37.59 51.13 -42.44
N HIS A 201 36.66 51.35 -41.51
CA HIS A 201 35.22 51.12 -41.74
C HIS A 201 34.41 52.38 -42.05
N ALA A 202 35.01 53.57 -42.03
CA ALA A 202 34.33 54.80 -42.45
C ALA A 202 33.82 54.73 -43.90
N GLN A 203 34.58 54.09 -44.80
CA GLN A 203 34.20 53.89 -46.21
C GLN A 203 32.94 53.02 -46.39
N GLN A 204 32.58 52.23 -45.37
CA GLN A 204 31.36 51.40 -45.38
C GLN A 204 30.13 52.12 -44.83
N GLY A 205 30.28 53.40 -44.45
CA GLY A 205 29.21 54.27 -43.95
C GLY A 205 28.89 54.11 -42.47
N TYR A 206 29.75 53.42 -41.69
CA TYR A 206 29.55 53.26 -40.25
C TYR A 206 29.90 54.52 -39.47
N LYS A 207 29.15 54.78 -38.40
CA LYS A 207 29.37 55.84 -37.41
C LYS A 207 29.69 55.24 -36.04
N GLU A 208 30.31 56.04 -35.17
CA GLU A 208 30.56 55.64 -33.78
C GLU A 208 29.23 55.29 -33.10
N GLY A 209 29.18 54.12 -32.45
CA GLY A 209 27.97 53.57 -31.84
C GLY A 209 27.13 52.64 -32.73
N ASP A 210 27.38 52.58 -34.04
CA ASP A 210 26.68 51.63 -34.91
C ASP A 210 27.03 50.16 -34.57
N ILE A 211 26.14 49.23 -34.88
CA ILE A 211 26.43 47.79 -34.78
C ILE A 211 27.24 47.37 -36.01
N ARG A 212 28.54 47.13 -35.82
CA ARG A 212 29.43 46.68 -36.90
C ARG A 212 29.17 45.22 -37.28
N GLY A 213 28.72 44.43 -36.32
CA GLY A 213 28.58 42.98 -36.43
C GLY A 213 28.34 42.37 -35.06
N GLY A 214 28.72 41.11 -34.90
CA GLY A 214 28.56 40.36 -33.66
C GLY A 214 29.75 39.46 -33.41
N LEU A 215 30.00 39.18 -32.13
CA LEU A 215 30.96 38.18 -31.71
C LEU A 215 30.18 36.95 -31.24
N SER A 216 30.16 35.92 -32.09
CA SER A 216 29.56 34.63 -31.78
C SER A 216 30.56 33.78 -31.01
N ILE A 217 30.11 33.08 -29.98
CA ILE A 217 30.85 32.11 -29.17
C ILE A 217 30.07 30.81 -29.21
N THR A 218 30.78 29.72 -29.47
CA THR A 218 30.27 28.36 -29.47
C THR A 218 30.99 27.58 -28.38
N LEU A 219 30.24 27.14 -27.38
CA LEU A 219 30.74 26.41 -26.22
C LEU A 219 30.14 24.98 -26.22
N PRO A 220 30.94 23.92 -26.24
CA PRO A 220 30.43 22.56 -26.03
C PRO A 220 29.89 22.42 -24.59
N ILE A 221 28.67 21.90 -24.47
CA ILE A 221 27.98 21.69 -23.19
C ILE A 221 27.65 20.22 -22.92
N ASP A 222 28.24 19.29 -23.69
CA ASP A 222 28.01 17.85 -23.52
C ASP A 222 28.46 17.36 -22.14
N TRP A 223 29.58 17.88 -21.61
CA TRP A 223 30.04 17.60 -20.24
C TRP A 223 28.96 17.96 -19.21
N ALA A 224 28.29 19.09 -19.43
CA ALA A 224 27.29 19.65 -18.55
C ALA A 224 26.01 18.78 -18.57
N LEU A 225 25.59 18.38 -19.77
CA LEU A 225 24.44 17.47 -19.97
C LEU A 225 24.71 16.07 -19.41
N ALA A 226 25.92 15.54 -19.60
CA ALA A 226 26.32 14.26 -19.04
C ALA A 226 26.28 14.27 -17.50
N SER A 227 26.75 15.36 -16.88
CA SER A 227 26.65 15.55 -15.42
C SER A 227 25.20 15.60 -14.94
N ILE A 228 24.29 16.26 -15.66
CA ILE A 228 22.85 16.26 -15.33
C ILE A 228 22.29 14.84 -15.37
N HIS A 229 22.56 14.09 -16.44
CA HIS A 229 22.06 12.71 -16.56
C HIS A 229 22.61 11.79 -15.46
N ALA A 230 23.89 11.93 -15.10
CA ALA A 230 24.48 11.17 -14.00
C ALA A 230 23.82 11.50 -12.66
N ASN A 231 23.64 12.80 -12.35
CA ASN A 231 23.00 13.24 -11.12
C ASN A 231 21.53 12.81 -11.05
N ASN A 232 20.78 12.93 -12.14
CA ASN A 232 19.39 12.49 -12.22
C ASN A 232 19.27 10.97 -12.02
N ARG A 233 20.19 10.17 -12.55
CA ARG A 233 20.24 8.72 -12.30
C ARG A 233 20.51 8.40 -10.84
N LEU A 234 21.47 9.09 -10.21
CA LEU A 234 21.77 8.92 -8.79
C LEU A 234 20.56 9.29 -7.92
N LEU A 235 19.93 10.43 -8.19
CA LEU A 235 18.72 10.87 -7.48
C LEU A 235 17.57 9.87 -7.63
N LEU A 236 17.38 9.29 -8.82
CA LEU A 236 16.39 8.26 -9.05
C LEU A 236 16.68 6.99 -8.24
N VAL A 237 17.94 6.54 -8.21
CA VAL A 237 18.36 5.37 -7.42
C VAL A 237 18.13 5.61 -5.93
N ILE A 238 18.52 6.78 -5.40
CA ILE A 238 18.28 7.17 -4.01
C ILE A 238 16.78 7.16 -3.71
N CYS A 239 15.96 7.77 -4.57
CA CYS A 239 14.51 7.79 -4.43
C CYS A 239 13.91 6.37 -4.34
N VAL A 240 14.26 5.49 -5.27
CA VAL A 240 13.76 4.10 -5.29
C VAL A 240 14.20 3.36 -4.03
N LEU A 241 15.47 3.48 -3.64
CA LEU A 241 16.00 2.85 -2.45
C LEU A 241 15.27 3.33 -1.18
N THR A 242 15.06 4.63 -1.04
CA THR A 242 14.35 5.19 0.11
C THR A 242 12.90 4.72 0.18
N VAL A 243 12.19 4.65 -0.95
CA VAL A 243 10.82 4.10 -1.00
C VAL A 243 10.81 2.63 -0.55
N LEU A 244 11.75 1.81 -1.03
CA LEU A 244 11.86 0.40 -0.65
C LEU A 244 12.17 0.22 0.83
N VAL A 245 13.11 1.00 1.37
CA VAL A 245 13.48 0.96 2.80
C VAL A 245 12.29 1.36 3.67
N VAL A 246 11.61 2.46 3.35
CA VAL A 246 10.42 2.91 4.08
C VAL A 246 9.31 1.86 4.01
N ALA A 247 9.06 1.27 2.84
CA ALA A 247 8.06 0.21 2.70
C ALA A 247 8.40 -1.04 3.53
N ALA A 248 9.67 -1.45 3.54
CA ALA A 248 10.14 -2.59 4.33
C ALA A 248 10.04 -2.33 5.85
N LEU A 249 10.44 -1.15 6.31
CA LEU A 249 10.32 -0.75 7.71
C LEU A 249 8.86 -0.71 8.17
N LEU A 250 7.98 -0.09 7.37
CA LEU A 250 6.54 -0.06 7.66
C LEU A 250 5.93 -1.46 7.66
N PHE A 251 6.34 -2.33 6.75
CA PHE A 251 5.89 -3.72 6.72
C PHE A 251 6.27 -4.46 8.01
N PHE A 252 7.55 -4.39 8.39
CA PHE A 252 8.05 -5.07 9.59
C PHE A 252 7.39 -4.52 10.87
N PHE A 253 7.28 -3.20 10.99
CA PHE A 253 6.65 -2.54 12.12
C PHE A 253 5.16 -2.89 12.24
N PHE A 254 4.42 -2.86 11.13
CA PHE A 254 3.01 -3.25 11.11
C PHE A 254 2.83 -4.74 11.46
N ASP A 255 3.68 -5.62 10.93
CA ASP A 255 3.60 -7.05 11.23
C ASP A 255 3.84 -7.31 12.73
N LEU A 256 4.90 -6.71 13.28
CA LEU A 256 5.31 -6.87 14.66
C LEU A 256 4.27 -6.31 15.65
N LEU A 257 3.81 -5.08 15.43
CA LEU A 257 2.92 -4.39 16.38
C LEU A 257 1.45 -4.74 16.21
N VAL A 258 0.97 -4.94 14.97
CA VAL A 258 -0.47 -5.04 14.69
C VAL A 258 -0.83 -6.44 14.22
N ALA A 259 -0.24 -6.92 13.12
CA ALA A 259 -0.72 -8.13 12.46
C ALA A 259 -0.54 -9.38 13.32
N ARG A 260 0.61 -9.54 13.99
CA ARG A 260 0.86 -10.67 14.89
C ARG A 260 -0.08 -10.68 16.09
N ARG A 261 -0.31 -9.53 16.73
CA ARG A 261 -1.19 -9.41 17.90
C ARG A 261 -2.65 -9.67 17.55
N LEU A 262 -3.15 -9.08 16.46
CA LEU A 262 -4.50 -9.38 15.95
C LEU A 262 -4.64 -10.85 15.53
N GLY A 263 -3.61 -11.45 14.94
CA GLY A 263 -3.61 -12.86 14.58
C GLY A 263 -3.59 -13.81 15.78
N MET A 264 -3.00 -13.41 16.93
CA MET A 264 -3.14 -14.15 18.18
C MET A 264 -4.57 -14.07 18.72
N LEU A 265 -5.15 -12.87 18.76
CA LEU A 265 -6.53 -12.68 19.21
C LEU A 265 -7.54 -13.43 18.33
N ALA A 266 -7.43 -13.34 17.01
CA ALA A 266 -8.32 -14.03 16.07
C ALA A 266 -8.27 -15.56 16.25
N ARG A 267 -7.07 -16.14 16.38
CA ARG A 267 -6.93 -17.58 16.65
C ARG A 267 -7.51 -17.99 18.00
N ALA A 268 -7.42 -17.12 19.00
CA ALA A 268 -8.02 -17.36 20.31
C ALA A 268 -9.56 -17.31 20.26
N MET A 269 -10.12 -16.42 19.43
CA MET A 269 -11.55 -16.35 19.16
C MET A 269 -12.06 -17.58 18.39
N ASP A 270 -11.34 -18.04 17.37
CA ASP A 270 -11.73 -19.20 16.55
C ASP A 270 -11.76 -20.52 17.35
N ARG A 271 -10.91 -20.66 18.38
CA ARG A 271 -10.86 -21.86 19.23
C ARG A 271 -11.93 -21.90 20.32
N PHE A 272 -12.63 -20.79 20.55
CA PHE A 272 -13.71 -20.74 21.52
C PHE A 272 -15.01 -21.26 20.88
N PRO A 273 -15.73 -22.26 21.45
CA PRO A 273 -15.63 -22.78 22.82
C PRO A 273 -15.05 -24.21 22.91
N GLU A 274 -14.43 -24.73 21.84
CA GLU A 274 -14.17 -26.18 21.69
C GLU A 274 -13.15 -26.73 22.70
N GLU A 275 -12.21 -25.91 23.17
CA GLU A 275 -11.28 -26.30 24.24
C GLU A 275 -11.97 -26.08 25.59
N GLY A 276 -12.52 -27.14 26.19
CA GLY A 276 -13.13 -27.16 27.53
C GLY A 276 -12.22 -26.73 28.71
N THR A 277 -11.05 -26.17 28.43
CA THR A 277 -10.24 -25.42 29.38
C THR A 277 -10.80 -24.01 29.54
N GLY A 278 -11.24 -23.68 30.75
CA GLY A 278 -11.82 -22.36 31.05
C GLY A 278 -11.01 -21.17 30.55
N CYS A 279 -11.71 -20.04 30.37
CA CYS A 279 -11.22 -18.81 29.74
C CYS A 279 -9.93 -18.22 30.35
N GLN A 280 -9.49 -18.72 31.50
CA GLN A 280 -8.26 -18.34 32.20
C GLN A 280 -6.96 -18.81 31.55
N ARG A 281 -6.99 -19.82 30.65
CA ARG A 281 -5.76 -20.33 29.99
C ARG A 281 -5.49 -19.75 28.60
N MET A 282 -6.28 -18.77 28.17
CA MET A 282 -6.17 -18.21 26.83
C MET A 282 -4.96 -17.26 26.74
N CYS A 283 -4.01 -17.56 25.85
CA CYS A 283 -2.89 -16.67 25.58
C CYS A 283 -3.37 -15.50 24.70
N LEU A 284 -3.59 -14.35 25.32
CA LEU A 284 -4.09 -13.14 24.66
C LEU A 284 -2.99 -12.07 24.55
N PRO A 285 -3.03 -11.21 23.52
CA PRO A 285 -2.06 -10.12 23.38
C PRO A 285 -2.18 -9.12 24.55
N GLY A 286 -1.11 -9.02 25.37
CA GLY A 286 -0.99 -8.03 26.44
C GLY A 286 -0.64 -6.62 25.95
N GLY A 287 -0.91 -5.59 26.76
CA GLY A 287 -0.63 -4.19 26.44
C GLY A 287 -1.74 -3.25 26.93
N GLU A 288 -1.43 -1.96 27.08
CA GLU A 288 -2.40 -0.92 27.44
C GLU A 288 -3.07 -0.25 26.23
N ASP A 289 -2.64 -0.62 25.02
CA ASP A 289 -3.19 -0.13 23.76
C ASP A 289 -4.59 -0.69 23.44
N GLU A 290 -5.18 -0.21 22.34
CA GLU A 290 -6.53 -0.57 21.89
C GLU A 290 -6.66 -2.08 21.63
N ILE A 291 -5.59 -2.72 21.15
CA ILE A 291 -5.56 -4.17 20.92
C ILE A 291 -5.58 -4.92 22.26
N GLY A 292 -4.80 -4.47 23.26
CA GLY A 292 -4.81 -5.03 24.60
C GLY A 292 -6.15 -4.81 25.32
N MET A 293 -6.78 -3.65 25.14
CA MET A 293 -8.12 -3.38 25.64
C MET A 293 -9.16 -4.33 25.04
N LEU A 294 -9.12 -4.55 23.73
CA LEU A 294 -10.01 -5.48 23.04
C LEU A 294 -9.84 -6.91 23.55
N ALA A 295 -8.59 -7.34 23.77
CA ALA A 295 -8.28 -8.65 24.33
C ALA A 295 -8.84 -8.83 25.75
N ARG A 296 -8.71 -7.81 26.63
CA ARG A 296 -9.32 -7.84 27.98
C ARG A 296 -10.85 -7.93 27.91
N LYS A 297 -11.49 -7.17 27.02
CA LYS A 297 -12.94 -7.20 26.85
C LYS A 297 -13.43 -8.55 26.32
N PHE A 298 -12.67 -9.18 25.42
CA PHE A 298 -12.97 -10.54 24.99
C PHE A 298 -12.84 -11.55 26.13
N GLN A 299 -11.79 -11.47 26.95
CA GLN A 299 -11.63 -12.31 28.14
C GLN A 299 -12.81 -12.15 29.13
N GLU A 300 -13.25 -10.91 29.36
CA GLU A 300 -14.40 -10.60 30.21
C GLU A 300 -15.69 -11.24 29.67
N LEU A 301 -15.94 -11.15 28.37
CA LEU A 301 -17.09 -11.78 27.71
C LEU A 301 -17.05 -13.31 27.87
N CYS A 302 -15.89 -13.92 27.61
CA CYS A 302 -15.67 -15.34 27.75
C CYS A 302 -15.96 -15.83 29.19
N SER A 303 -15.52 -15.10 30.21
CA SER A 303 -15.83 -15.42 31.62
C SER A 303 -17.33 -15.37 31.90
N ARG A 304 -18.01 -14.30 31.46
CA ARG A 304 -19.46 -14.14 31.67
C ARG A 304 -20.29 -15.25 31.01
N LEU A 305 -19.88 -15.70 29.82
CA LEU A 305 -20.54 -16.81 29.13
C LEU A 305 -20.38 -18.13 29.89
N HIS A 306 -19.20 -18.37 30.46
CA HIS A 306 -18.96 -19.55 31.27
C HIS A 306 -19.82 -19.55 32.55
N ASP A 307 -19.84 -18.43 33.27
CA ASP A 307 -20.64 -18.26 34.49
C ASP A 307 -22.13 -18.42 34.21
N SER A 308 -22.63 -17.85 33.11
CA SER A 308 -24.02 -17.98 32.69
C SER A 308 -24.40 -19.43 32.36
N ARG A 309 -23.51 -20.16 31.68
CA ARG A 309 -23.72 -21.59 31.38
C ARG A 309 -23.77 -22.44 32.65
N ALA A 310 -22.85 -22.21 33.59
CA ALA A 310 -22.84 -22.90 34.88
C ALA A 310 -24.11 -22.63 35.69
N ALA A 311 -24.60 -21.38 35.70
CA ALA A 311 -25.85 -21.02 36.35
C ALA A 311 -27.07 -21.71 35.71
N LEU A 312 -27.10 -21.79 34.38
CA LEU A 312 -28.16 -22.50 33.64
C LEU A 312 -28.17 -24.01 33.96
N ASP A 313 -27.01 -24.66 34.00
CA ASP A 313 -26.90 -26.08 34.33
C ASP A 313 -27.37 -26.36 35.76
N GLN A 314 -27.01 -25.50 36.72
CA GLN A 314 -27.52 -25.59 38.10
C GLN A 314 -29.04 -25.40 38.19
N ALA A 315 -29.59 -24.41 37.47
CA ALA A 315 -31.03 -24.18 37.43
C ALA A 315 -31.77 -25.39 36.84
N ARG A 316 -31.25 -25.97 35.76
CA ARG A 316 -31.80 -27.18 35.14
C ARG A 316 -31.79 -28.37 36.11
N GLN A 317 -30.70 -28.56 36.86
CA GLN A 317 -30.61 -29.62 37.85
C GLN A 317 -31.60 -29.43 38.99
N ARG A 318 -31.83 -28.19 39.45
CA ARG A 318 -32.86 -27.88 40.46
C ARG A 318 -34.27 -28.17 39.95
N ILE A 319 -34.59 -27.78 38.72
CA ILE A 319 -35.88 -28.09 38.09
C ILE A 319 -36.10 -29.60 38.03
N PHE A 320 -35.10 -30.36 37.56
CA PHE A 320 -35.17 -31.82 37.51
C PHE A 320 -35.44 -32.46 38.88
N GLN A 321 -34.77 -31.98 39.93
CA GLN A 321 -35.02 -32.47 41.30
C GLN A 321 -36.42 -32.10 41.80
N SER A 322 -36.90 -30.90 41.48
CA SER A 322 -38.25 -30.44 41.85
C SER A 322 -39.33 -31.27 41.15
N GLU A 323 -39.20 -31.54 39.85
CA GLU A 323 -40.11 -32.41 39.09
C GLU A 323 -40.13 -33.83 39.64
N LYS A 324 -38.95 -34.38 39.98
CA LYS A 324 -38.81 -35.69 40.61
C LYS A 324 -39.56 -35.75 41.95
N LEU A 325 -39.37 -34.76 42.83
CA LEU A 325 -40.06 -34.69 44.12
C LEU A 325 -41.58 -34.52 43.95
N ALA A 326 -42.03 -33.70 43.00
CA ALA A 326 -43.44 -33.52 42.71
C ALA A 326 -44.09 -34.83 42.21
N ALA A 327 -43.40 -35.58 41.34
CA ALA A 327 -43.87 -36.89 40.88
C ALA A 327 -43.94 -37.89 42.03
N MET A 328 -42.92 -37.95 42.89
CA MET A 328 -42.92 -38.76 44.11
C MET A 328 -44.07 -38.38 45.05
N GLY A 329 -44.35 -37.08 45.21
CA GLY A 329 -45.46 -36.58 46.01
C GLY A 329 -46.83 -37.02 45.47
N ARG A 330 -47.05 -36.96 44.15
CA ARG A 330 -48.28 -37.47 43.52
C ARG A 330 -48.48 -38.96 43.76
N LEU A 331 -47.41 -39.75 43.60
CA LEU A 331 -47.46 -41.19 43.89
C LEU A 331 -47.77 -41.46 45.36
N ALA A 332 -47.12 -40.75 46.28
CA ALA A 332 -47.36 -40.89 47.72
C ALA A 332 -48.81 -40.54 48.11
N ALA A 333 -49.38 -39.46 47.54
CA ALA A 333 -50.77 -39.08 47.76
C ALA A 333 -51.76 -40.14 47.22
N GLY A 334 -51.49 -40.70 46.04
CA GLY A 334 -52.28 -41.81 45.49
C GLY A 334 -52.24 -43.05 46.38
N VAL A 335 -51.05 -43.44 46.84
CA VAL A 335 -50.87 -44.59 47.75
C VAL A 335 -51.54 -44.35 49.10
N ALA A 336 -51.43 -43.14 49.66
CA ALA A 336 -52.12 -42.77 50.89
C ALA A 336 -53.64 -42.90 50.73
N HIS A 337 -54.20 -42.46 49.60
CA HIS A 337 -55.61 -42.62 49.29
C HIS A 337 -56.02 -44.10 49.19
N GLU A 338 -55.22 -44.92 48.51
CA GLU A 338 -55.47 -46.36 48.37
C GLU A 338 -55.36 -47.15 49.69
N ILE A 339 -54.54 -46.70 50.65
CA ILE A 339 -54.44 -47.27 52.00
C ILE A 339 -55.61 -46.80 52.88
N ASN A 340 -55.96 -45.51 52.81
CA ASN A 340 -57.04 -44.94 53.61
C ASN A 340 -58.41 -45.56 53.28
N ASN A 341 -58.64 -45.97 52.03
CA ASN A 341 -59.89 -46.61 51.61
C ASN A 341 -60.23 -47.91 52.36
N PRO A 342 -59.39 -48.98 52.35
CA PRO A 342 -59.62 -50.17 53.14
C PRO A 342 -59.57 -49.87 54.65
N LEU A 343 -58.69 -48.96 55.11
CA LEU A 343 -58.61 -48.59 56.52
C LEU A 343 -59.92 -47.98 57.04
N GLY A 344 -60.52 -47.06 56.29
CA GLY A 344 -61.82 -46.47 56.61
C GLY A 344 -62.95 -47.52 56.62
N GLY A 345 -62.95 -48.42 55.64
CA GLY A 345 -63.89 -49.56 55.62
C GLY A 345 -63.74 -50.46 56.85
N MET A 346 -62.51 -50.77 57.25
CA MET A 346 -62.22 -51.56 58.44
C MET A 346 -62.62 -50.85 59.73
N LEU A 347 -62.33 -49.55 59.85
CA LEU A 347 -62.74 -48.75 61.01
C LEU A 347 -64.27 -48.72 61.17
N ASN A 348 -65.02 -48.62 60.06
CA ASN A 348 -66.49 -48.71 60.10
C ASN A 348 -66.98 -50.09 60.55
N CYS A 349 -66.33 -51.17 60.08
CA CYS A 349 -66.63 -52.52 60.53
C CYS A 349 -66.39 -52.66 62.05
N VAL A 350 -65.24 -52.21 62.54
CA VAL A 350 -64.90 -52.24 63.99
C VAL A 350 -65.87 -51.37 64.79
N LYS A 351 -66.22 -50.18 64.32
CA LYS A 351 -67.16 -49.27 64.99
C LYS A 351 -68.54 -49.92 65.12
N ALA A 352 -69.07 -50.49 64.04
CA ALA A 352 -70.35 -51.19 64.06
C ALA A 352 -70.34 -52.39 65.02
N MET A 353 -69.25 -53.19 65.02
CA MET A 353 -69.07 -54.30 65.97
C MET A 353 -69.01 -53.84 67.43
N ARG A 354 -68.50 -52.64 67.71
CA ARG A 354 -68.48 -52.05 69.06
C ARG A 354 -69.84 -51.50 69.49
N GLU A 355 -70.60 -50.93 68.55
CA GLU A 355 -71.93 -50.37 68.81
C GLU A 355 -73.00 -51.47 69.00
N HIS A 356 -72.82 -52.64 68.37
CA HIS A 356 -73.75 -53.77 68.46
C HIS A 356 -73.00 -55.08 68.79
N PRO A 357 -72.45 -55.22 70.00
CA PRO A 357 -71.60 -56.35 70.38
C PRO A 357 -72.34 -57.69 70.46
N GLU A 358 -73.66 -57.68 70.60
CA GLU A 358 -74.50 -58.89 70.65
C GLU A 358 -74.88 -59.45 69.26
N ASP A 359 -74.72 -58.69 68.17
CA ASP A 359 -75.02 -59.16 66.81
C ASP A 359 -73.87 -60.03 66.26
N THR A 360 -73.88 -61.29 66.69
CA THR A 360 -72.86 -62.30 66.34
C THR A 360 -72.82 -62.58 64.83
N ASP A 361 -73.95 -62.45 64.12
CA ASP A 361 -74.03 -62.67 62.67
C ASP A 361 -73.42 -61.50 61.88
N MET A 362 -73.55 -60.26 62.36
CA MET A 362 -72.82 -59.12 61.80
C MET A 362 -71.31 -59.25 62.03
N ILE A 363 -70.88 -59.57 63.26
CA ILE A 363 -69.47 -59.78 63.61
C ILE A 363 -68.85 -60.84 62.71
N ARG A 364 -69.53 -61.98 62.51
CA ARG A 364 -69.05 -63.08 61.66
C ARG A 364 -68.92 -62.69 60.19
N ARG A 365 -69.74 -61.75 59.70
CA ARG A 365 -69.66 -61.21 58.33
C ARG A 365 -68.58 -60.13 58.18
N TYR A 366 -68.28 -59.37 59.23
CA TYR A 366 -67.30 -58.27 59.19
C TYR A 366 -65.87 -58.74 59.41
N LEU A 367 -65.64 -59.82 60.16
CA LEU A 367 -64.29 -60.34 60.41
C LEU A 367 -63.52 -60.70 59.11
N PRO A 368 -64.13 -61.36 58.10
CA PRO A 368 -63.48 -61.59 56.80
C PRO A 368 -63.21 -60.31 56.00
N LEU A 369 -64.02 -59.26 56.17
CA LEU A 369 -63.81 -57.96 55.51
C LEU A 369 -62.61 -57.22 56.12
N LEU A 370 -62.40 -57.35 57.44
CA LEU A 370 -61.21 -56.83 58.12
C LEU A 370 -59.94 -57.53 57.63
N ASP A 371 -59.94 -58.86 57.54
CA ASP A 371 -58.78 -59.61 57.05
C ASP A 371 -58.46 -59.24 55.59
N LYS A 372 -59.48 -59.17 54.73
CA LYS A 372 -59.32 -58.73 53.33
C LYS A 372 -58.76 -57.30 53.23
N GLY A 373 -59.19 -56.39 54.11
CA GLY A 373 -58.67 -55.02 54.19
C GLY A 373 -57.20 -54.98 54.61
N LEU A 374 -56.82 -55.74 55.64
CA LEU A 374 -55.44 -55.85 56.11
C LEU A 374 -54.50 -56.45 55.05
N GLN A 375 -54.94 -57.52 54.38
CA GLN A 375 -54.17 -58.13 53.28
C GLN A 375 -53.94 -57.15 52.12
N ARG A 376 -54.96 -56.34 51.78
CA ARG A 376 -54.87 -55.29 50.75
C ARG A 376 -53.90 -54.17 51.14
N ILE A 377 -53.94 -53.68 52.38
CA ILE A 377 -52.94 -52.70 52.85
C ILE A 377 -51.54 -53.32 52.79
N GLY A 378 -51.39 -54.57 53.22
CA GLY A 378 -50.12 -55.29 53.15
C GLY A 378 -49.58 -55.43 51.73
N SER A 379 -50.43 -55.68 50.71
CA SER A 379 -49.98 -55.74 49.32
C SER A 379 -49.56 -54.38 48.78
N ILE A 380 -50.31 -53.30 49.09
CA ILE A 380 -49.98 -51.92 48.69
C ILE A 380 -48.62 -51.50 49.27
N VAL A 381 -48.40 -51.74 50.57
CA VAL A 381 -47.11 -51.41 51.23
C VAL A 381 -45.95 -52.22 50.64
N ARG A 382 -46.14 -53.52 50.37
CA ARG A 382 -45.12 -54.35 49.72
C ARG A 382 -44.76 -53.85 48.32
N GLN A 383 -45.75 -53.43 47.53
CA GLN A 383 -45.52 -52.85 46.20
C GLN A 383 -44.75 -51.52 46.28
N LEU A 384 -45.10 -50.65 47.24
CA LEU A 384 -44.39 -49.39 47.47
C LEU A 384 -42.92 -49.60 47.86
N LEU A 385 -42.64 -50.56 48.75
CA LEU A 385 -41.28 -50.89 49.18
C LEU A 385 -40.42 -51.48 48.06
N ARG A 386 -41.03 -52.18 47.09
CA ARG A 386 -40.32 -52.65 45.88
C ARG A 386 -39.91 -51.48 44.98
N PHE A 387 -40.72 -50.42 44.91
CA PHE A 387 -40.42 -49.23 44.10
C PHE A 387 -39.27 -48.38 44.66
N GLY A 388 -39.10 -48.34 45.99
CA GLY A 388 -38.04 -47.56 46.66
C GLY A 388 -36.69 -48.27 46.75
N ARG A 389 -36.59 -49.57 46.42
CA ARG A 389 -35.38 -50.37 46.61
C ARG A 389 -34.46 -50.26 45.40
N GLN A 390 -33.35 -49.52 45.55
CA GLN A 390 -32.23 -49.60 44.61
C GLN A 390 -31.48 -50.92 44.86
N GLN A 391 -31.74 -51.95 44.05
CA GLN A 391 -30.82 -53.09 44.00
C GLN A 391 -29.56 -52.63 43.25
N PRO A 392 -28.35 -52.90 43.77
CA PRO A 392 -27.13 -52.67 43.00
C PRO A 392 -27.20 -53.50 41.72
N LEU A 393 -27.08 -52.83 40.57
CA LEU A 393 -27.03 -53.48 39.27
C LEU A 393 -25.75 -54.32 39.21
N SER A 394 -25.89 -55.66 39.19
CA SER A 394 -24.78 -56.55 38.85
C SER A 394 -24.71 -56.71 37.35
N PHE A 395 -23.70 -56.08 36.74
CA PHE A 395 -23.41 -56.32 35.33
C PHE A 395 -22.81 -57.71 35.17
N ARG A 396 -23.47 -58.54 34.37
CA ARG A 396 -23.01 -59.86 33.96
C ARG A 396 -23.13 -59.96 32.44
N MET A 397 -22.19 -60.63 31.78
CA MET A 397 -22.35 -61.03 30.38
C MET A 397 -23.49 -62.05 30.33
N VAL A 398 -24.52 -61.78 29.53
CA VAL A 398 -25.68 -62.66 29.37
C VAL A 398 -25.93 -62.83 27.88
N ASP A 399 -26.26 -64.04 27.46
CA ASP A 399 -26.78 -64.30 26.13
C ASP A 399 -28.21 -63.73 26.04
N VAL A 400 -28.43 -62.82 25.10
CA VAL A 400 -29.71 -62.12 24.96
C VAL A 400 -30.79 -63.08 24.49
N ASP A 401 -30.47 -64.03 23.60
CA ASP A 401 -31.44 -64.99 23.08
C ASP A 401 -31.90 -65.98 24.16
N GLU A 402 -30.99 -66.40 25.04
CA GLU A 402 -31.31 -67.27 26.17
C GLU A 402 -32.20 -66.53 27.19
N LEU A 403 -31.83 -65.31 27.57
CA LEU A 403 -32.58 -64.51 28.54
C LEU A 403 -34.01 -64.22 28.07
N VAL A 404 -34.16 -63.90 26.77
CA VAL A 404 -35.47 -63.64 26.17
C VAL A 404 -36.33 -64.91 26.21
N ARG A 405 -35.80 -66.07 25.82
CA ARG A 405 -36.53 -67.36 25.92
C ARG A 405 -36.89 -67.73 27.35
N GLU A 406 -36.01 -67.47 28.31
CA GLU A 406 -36.26 -67.71 29.73
C GLU A 406 -37.41 -66.82 30.25
N CYS A 407 -37.48 -65.57 29.81
CA CYS A 407 -38.60 -64.68 30.10
C CYS A 407 -39.91 -65.16 29.45
N PHE A 408 -39.87 -65.67 28.22
CA PHE A 408 -41.04 -66.25 27.54
C PHE A 408 -41.57 -67.49 28.27
N SER A 409 -40.69 -68.39 28.73
CA SER A 409 -41.12 -69.59 29.48
C SER A 409 -41.80 -69.27 30.81
N PHE A 410 -41.34 -68.22 31.51
CA PHE A 410 -42.01 -67.72 32.71
C PHE A 410 -43.39 -67.10 32.42
N LEU A 411 -43.58 -66.48 31.26
CA LEU A 411 -44.86 -65.88 30.85
C LEU A 411 -45.90 -66.94 30.42
N GLU A 412 -45.48 -67.99 29.74
CA GLU A 412 -46.35 -69.13 29.38
C GLU A 412 -46.88 -69.87 30.62
N LEU A 413 -46.08 -69.94 31.70
CA LEU A 413 -46.50 -70.50 32.99
C LEU A 413 -47.59 -69.67 33.70
N ALA A 414 -47.66 -68.36 33.45
CA ALA A 414 -48.59 -67.45 34.12
C ALA A 414 -49.84 -67.10 33.29
N GLY A 415 -49.77 -67.22 31.96
CA GLY A 415 -50.86 -66.86 31.04
C GLY A 415 -51.40 -68.07 30.29
N LYS A 416 -52.53 -68.63 30.72
CA LYS A 416 -53.17 -69.77 30.06
C LYS A 416 -53.78 -69.49 28.66
N ASN A 417 -53.50 -68.35 28.01
CA ASN A 417 -54.01 -68.00 26.67
C ASN A 417 -53.27 -66.78 26.07
N VAL A 418 -51.95 -66.84 25.92
CA VAL A 418 -51.21 -65.85 25.12
C VAL A 418 -50.20 -66.57 24.24
N ASP A 419 -50.45 -66.59 22.93
CA ASP A 419 -49.46 -67.05 21.94
C ASP A 419 -48.39 -65.96 21.78
N LEU A 420 -47.18 -66.28 22.23
CA LEU A 420 -46.03 -65.39 22.14
C LEU A 420 -45.13 -65.89 20.99
N VAL A 421 -45.13 -65.13 19.89
CA VAL A 421 -44.30 -65.43 18.71
C VAL A 421 -42.99 -64.64 18.81
N LEU A 422 -41.86 -65.35 18.76
CA LEU A 422 -40.51 -64.80 18.75
C LEU A 422 -40.08 -64.40 17.34
#